data_AF-A0A1M7ZZ03-F1
#
_entry.id   AF-A0A1M7ZZ03-F1
#
_cell.length_a   1.000
_cell.length_b   1.000
_cell.length_c   1.000
_cell.angle_alpha   90.00
_cell.angle_beta   90.00
_cell.angle_gamma   90.00
#
_symmetry.space_group_name_H-M   'P 1'
#
loop_
_entity.id
_entity.type
_entity.pdbx_description
1 polymer ?
#
loop_
_entity_poly.entity_id
_entity_poly.type
_entity_poly.pdbx_seq_one_letter_code
_entity_poly.pdbx_strand_id
1 'polypeptide(L)'
;MKYLIFILFITFQISAQNFSKKIEMSTLEYRKLFLTKDFSKLSDYASPKLIEYLKTKEDFVYLLTELNKNIESINAKITNITFGENSEILNHNGQLQCSIPFSLEMEDEKKIVIINAGIALVSFDKGESWFFTFKIEKDQKLNNEILDLNEKVIIPERSQKIVNK
;
A
#
# COMPACT_ATOMS: atom_id res chain seq x y z
N MET A 1 53.04 13.37 10.65
CA MET A 1 51.64 13.82 10.78
C MET A 1 50.93 13.36 9.51
N LYS A 2 50.14 12.28 9.58
CA LYS A 2 48.68 12.24 9.83
C LYS A 2 47.90 12.98 8.73
N TYR A 3 46.79 12.36 8.30
CA TYR A 3 45.79 12.81 7.32
C TYR A 3 45.93 12.30 5.87
N LEU A 4 45.50 11.05 5.64
CA LEU A 4 45.00 10.63 4.32
C LEU A 4 44.02 9.44 4.41
N ILE A 5 42.88 9.58 5.09
CA ILE A 5 41.74 8.66 4.94
C ILE A 5 40.45 9.46 5.17
N PHE A 6 39.78 9.93 4.11
CA PHE A 6 38.37 10.33 4.20
C PHE A 6 37.64 10.47 2.85
N ILE A 7 37.69 9.50 1.94
CA ILE A 7 36.77 9.50 0.78
C ILE A 7 36.41 8.07 0.40
N LEU A 8 35.39 7.46 1.02
CA LEU A 8 34.69 6.29 0.44
C LEU A 8 33.33 6.00 1.10
N PHE A 9 32.38 6.95 1.16
CA PHE A 9 31.04 6.68 1.72
C PHE A 9 29.88 7.49 1.10
N ILE A 10 29.90 7.79 -0.21
CA ILE A 10 28.85 8.62 -0.85
C ILE A 10 27.93 7.87 -1.84
N THR A 11 28.20 6.61 -2.20
CA THR A 11 27.45 5.96 -3.31
C THR A 11 26.14 5.26 -2.93
N PHE A 12 25.78 5.14 -1.65
CA PHE A 12 24.62 4.33 -1.23
C PHE A 12 23.26 5.06 -1.18
N GLN A 13 23.23 6.39 -1.35
CA GLN A 13 21.98 7.16 -1.21
C GLN A 13 21.16 7.29 -2.50
N ILE A 14 21.73 6.94 -3.66
CA ILE A 14 21.09 7.17 -4.97
C ILE A 14 19.99 6.12 -5.26
N SER A 15 20.11 4.89 -4.74
CA SER A 15 19.12 3.83 -5.03
C SER A 15 17.79 4.05 -4.31
N ALA A 16 17.81 4.49 -3.05
CA ALA A 16 16.60 4.66 -2.24
C ALA A 16 15.65 5.73 -2.79
N GLN A 17 16.20 6.87 -3.27
CA GLN A 17 15.39 7.93 -3.89
C GLN A 17 14.69 7.46 -5.18
N ASN A 18 15.33 6.57 -5.95
CA ASN A 18 14.73 6.03 -7.16
C ASN A 18 13.57 5.08 -6.85
N PHE A 19 13.70 4.25 -5.81
CA PHE A 19 12.63 3.35 -5.39
C PHE A 19 11.40 4.08 -4.86
N SER A 20 11.57 5.10 -4.02
CA SER A 20 10.44 5.91 -3.54
C SER A 20 9.66 6.57 -4.67
N LYS A 21 10.34 7.05 -5.72
CA LYS A 21 9.67 7.59 -6.92
C LYS A 21 8.89 6.53 -7.68
N LYS A 22 9.41 5.31 -7.79
CA LYS A 22 8.71 4.16 -8.42
C LYS A 22 7.46 3.78 -7.63
N ILE A 23 7.56 3.75 -6.30
CA ILE A 23 6.42 3.54 -5.40
C ILE A 23 5.38 4.65 -5.60
N GLU A 24 5.78 5.92 -5.61
CA GLU A 24 4.88 7.05 -5.84
C GLU A 24 4.11 6.89 -7.16
N MET A 25 4.79 6.59 -8.27
CA MET A 25 4.13 6.34 -9.55
C MET A 25 3.13 5.17 -9.49
N SER A 26 3.50 4.06 -8.83
CA SER A 26 2.59 2.93 -8.62
C SER A 26 1.36 3.32 -7.80
N THR A 27 1.52 4.15 -6.76
CA THR A 27 0.40 4.63 -5.94
C THR A 27 -0.53 5.56 -6.69
N LEU A 28 -0.02 6.36 -7.63
CA LEU A 28 -0.83 7.24 -8.48
C LEU A 28 -1.70 6.42 -9.44
N GLU A 29 -1.14 5.39 -10.07
CA GLU A 29 -1.93 4.51 -10.95
C GLU A 29 -2.93 3.67 -10.13
N TYR A 30 -2.52 3.14 -8.97
CA TYR A 30 -3.42 2.45 -8.04
C TYR A 30 -4.60 3.35 -7.65
N ARG A 31 -4.32 4.59 -7.23
CA ARG A 31 -5.34 5.61 -6.90
C ARG A 31 -6.31 5.81 -8.05
N LYS A 32 -5.79 6.03 -9.25
CA LYS A 32 -6.60 6.27 -10.45
C LYS A 32 -7.53 5.09 -10.71
N LEU A 33 -6.98 3.87 -10.79
CA LEU A 33 -7.75 2.66 -11.04
C LEU A 33 -8.82 2.40 -9.96
N PHE A 34 -8.48 2.64 -8.69
CA PHE A 34 -9.42 2.49 -7.58
C PHE A 34 -10.58 3.50 -7.67
N LEU A 35 -10.29 4.79 -7.91
CA LEU A 35 -11.30 5.84 -8.01
C LEU A 35 -12.17 5.70 -9.28
N THR A 36 -11.61 5.18 -10.37
CA THR A 36 -12.38 4.87 -11.59
C THR A 36 -13.05 3.50 -11.55
N LYS A 37 -12.92 2.77 -10.43
CA LYS A 37 -13.48 1.42 -10.22
C LYS A 37 -13.04 0.40 -11.26
N ASP A 38 -11.86 0.57 -11.85
CA ASP A 38 -11.24 -0.41 -12.75
C ASP A 38 -10.55 -1.51 -11.91
N PHE A 39 -11.36 -2.23 -11.13
CA PHE A 39 -10.89 -3.22 -10.17
C PHE A 39 -10.23 -4.42 -10.85
N SER A 40 -10.61 -4.72 -12.10
CA SER A 40 -9.95 -5.75 -12.89
C SER A 40 -8.48 -5.42 -13.11
N LYS A 41 -8.14 -4.21 -13.61
CA LYS A 41 -6.73 -3.81 -13.72
C LYS A 41 -6.07 -3.55 -12.38
N LEU A 42 -6.81 -3.04 -11.40
CA LEU A 42 -6.28 -2.85 -10.05
C LEU A 42 -5.81 -4.19 -9.45
N SER A 43 -6.46 -5.30 -9.78
CA SER A 43 -6.06 -6.64 -9.31
C SER A 43 -4.66 -7.05 -9.77
N ASP A 44 -4.12 -6.47 -10.84
CA ASP A 44 -2.75 -6.72 -11.28
C ASP A 44 -1.70 -6.14 -10.34
N TYR A 45 -2.10 -5.21 -9.48
CA TYR A 45 -1.25 -4.67 -8.42
C TYR A 45 -1.32 -5.47 -7.13
N ALA A 46 -2.15 -6.50 -7.01
CA ALA A 46 -2.21 -7.31 -5.78
C ALA A 46 -0.98 -8.20 -5.65
N SER A 47 -0.44 -8.33 -4.42
CA SER A 47 0.68 -9.23 -4.19
C SER A 47 0.28 -10.70 -4.41
N PRO A 48 1.21 -11.55 -4.89
CA PRO A 48 0.92 -12.98 -5.07
C PRO A 48 0.41 -13.65 -3.79
N LYS A 49 0.96 -13.30 -2.62
CA LYS A 49 0.53 -13.86 -1.33
C LYS A 49 -0.87 -13.41 -0.91
N LEU A 50 -1.25 -12.17 -1.24
CA LEU A 50 -2.63 -11.72 -1.05
C LEU A 50 -3.59 -12.52 -1.95
N ILE A 51 -3.23 -12.72 -3.22
CA ILE A 51 -4.04 -13.51 -4.15
C ILE A 51 -4.11 -14.99 -3.71
N GLU A 52 -3.02 -15.56 -3.22
CA GLU A 52 -3.00 -16.92 -2.66
C GLU A 52 -3.96 -17.05 -1.48
N TYR A 53 -3.97 -16.07 -0.57
CA TYR A 53 -4.90 -16.03 0.55
C TYR A 53 -6.36 -15.90 0.09
N LEU A 54 -6.62 -15.01 -0.88
CA LEU A 54 -7.95 -14.81 -1.47
C LEU A 54 -8.36 -15.91 -2.45
N LYS A 55 -7.46 -16.85 -2.77
CA LYS A 55 -7.56 -17.95 -3.75
C LYS A 55 -7.48 -17.52 -5.21
N THR A 56 -8.11 -16.42 -5.62
CA THR A 56 -8.09 -15.96 -7.02
C THR A 56 -8.02 -14.44 -7.16
N LYS A 57 -7.66 -13.96 -8.36
CA LYS A 57 -7.75 -12.52 -8.69
C LYS A 57 -9.20 -12.07 -8.73
N GLU A 58 -10.10 -12.93 -9.20
CA GLU A 58 -11.54 -12.67 -9.26
C GLU A 58 -12.13 -12.46 -7.87
N ASP A 59 -11.67 -13.21 -6.85
CA ASP A 59 -12.07 -13.02 -5.46
C ASP A 59 -11.63 -11.64 -4.93
N PHE A 60 -10.45 -11.14 -5.35
CA PHE A 60 -10.01 -9.80 -5.02
C PHE A 60 -10.84 -8.72 -5.73
N VAL A 61 -11.15 -8.90 -7.02
CA VAL A 61 -12.05 -8.00 -7.77
C VAL A 61 -13.44 -7.97 -7.11
N TYR A 62 -13.96 -9.12 -6.70
CA TYR A 62 -15.22 -9.25 -6.00
C TYR A 62 -15.20 -8.49 -4.67
N LEU A 63 -14.16 -8.69 -3.85
CA LEU A 63 -14.01 -7.98 -2.57
C LEU A 63 -14.08 -6.46 -2.73
N LEU A 64 -13.36 -5.90 -3.71
CA LEU A 64 -13.35 -4.46 -3.98
C LEU A 64 -14.70 -3.96 -4.52
N THR A 65 -15.33 -4.78 -5.37
CA THR A 65 -16.67 -4.49 -5.90
C THR A 65 -17.71 -4.41 -4.79
N GLU A 66 -17.72 -5.38 -3.88
CA GLU A 66 -18.63 -5.40 -2.74
C GLU A 66 -18.34 -4.26 -1.76
N LEU A 67 -17.07 -3.93 -1.51
CA LEU A 67 -16.70 -2.75 -0.73
C LEU A 67 -17.31 -1.48 -1.33
N ASN A 68 -17.17 -1.28 -2.64
CA ASN A 68 -17.73 -0.10 -3.29
C ASN A 68 -19.27 -0.08 -3.26
N LYS A 69 -19.93 -1.21 -3.53
CA LYS A 69 -21.40 -1.31 -3.44
C LYS A 69 -21.92 -1.01 -2.04
N ASN A 70 -21.21 -1.47 -1.00
CA ASN A 70 -21.59 -1.21 0.39
C ASN A 70 -21.47 0.27 0.77
N ILE A 71 -20.56 1.01 0.13
CA ILE A 71 -20.44 2.46 0.32
C ILE A 71 -21.58 3.18 -0.44
N GLU A 72 -21.89 2.74 -1.66
CA GLU A 72 -22.96 3.33 -2.47
C GLU A 72 -24.35 3.06 -1.88
N SER A 73 -24.56 1.92 -1.23
CA SER A 73 -25.85 1.56 -0.62
C SER A 73 -26.28 2.49 0.51
N ILE A 74 -25.33 3.22 1.11
CA ILE A 74 -25.59 4.26 2.12
C ILE A 74 -25.56 5.68 1.52
N ASN A 75 -25.69 5.81 0.19
CA ASN A 75 -25.59 7.07 -0.56
C ASN A 75 -24.28 7.84 -0.32
N ALA A 76 -23.21 7.12 0.06
CA ALA A 76 -21.87 7.67 0.13
C ALA A 76 -21.11 7.35 -1.15
N LYS A 77 -20.05 8.12 -1.41
CA LYS A 77 -19.09 7.86 -2.49
C LYS A 77 -17.67 8.03 -1.98
N ILE A 78 -16.76 7.24 -2.54
CA ILE A 78 -15.33 7.46 -2.35
C ILE A 78 -14.94 8.66 -3.22
N THR A 79 -14.39 9.70 -2.60
CA THR A 79 -13.98 10.92 -3.30
C THR A 79 -12.50 11.00 -3.54
N ASN A 80 -11.72 10.41 -2.63
CA ASN A 80 -10.28 10.54 -2.67
C ASN A 80 -9.58 9.36 -2.00
N ILE A 81 -8.37 9.08 -2.47
CA ILE A 81 -7.40 8.27 -1.75
C ILE A 81 -6.06 9.00 -1.84
N THR A 82 -5.39 9.16 -0.71
CA THR A 82 -4.07 9.77 -0.61
C THR A 82 -3.11 8.80 0.03
N PHE A 83 -1.88 8.77 -0.45
CA PHE A 83 -0.81 7.94 0.10
C PHE A 83 0.23 8.85 0.74
N GLY A 84 0.75 8.46 1.90
CA GLY A 84 1.83 9.16 2.58
C GLY A 84 3.20 8.72 2.09
N GLU A 85 4.24 8.95 2.90
CA GLU A 85 5.58 8.47 2.61
C GLU A 85 5.71 6.97 2.92
N ASN A 86 6.48 6.25 2.11
CA ASN A 86 6.81 4.86 2.40
C ASN A 86 7.77 4.76 3.61
N SER A 87 7.64 3.68 4.37
CA SER A 87 8.60 3.30 5.40
C SER A 87 9.97 3.00 4.79
N GLU A 88 10.94 2.68 5.64
CA GLU A 88 12.20 2.07 5.20
C GLU A 88 11.93 0.89 4.25
N ILE A 89 12.69 0.85 3.15
CA ILE A 89 12.64 -0.25 2.18
C ILE A 89 13.62 -1.32 2.63
N LEU A 90 13.07 -2.47 3.00
CA LEU A 90 13.81 -3.59 3.55
C LEU A 90 14.00 -4.66 2.49
N ASN A 91 15.15 -5.34 2.53
CA ASN A 91 15.36 -6.55 1.75
C ASN A 91 14.97 -7.77 2.61
N HIS A 92 14.13 -8.65 2.07
CA HIS A 92 13.71 -9.88 2.71
C HIS A 92 13.57 -10.98 1.66
N ASN A 93 14.33 -12.07 1.80
CA ASN A 93 14.30 -13.21 0.86
C ASN A 93 14.47 -12.81 -0.62
N GLY A 94 15.28 -11.76 -0.88
CA GLY A 94 15.51 -11.27 -2.25
C GLY A 94 14.41 -10.33 -2.78
N GLN A 95 13.40 -10.02 -1.98
CA GLN A 95 12.32 -9.08 -2.28
C GLN A 95 12.59 -7.74 -1.58
N LEU A 96 12.17 -6.63 -2.20
CA LEU A 96 12.11 -5.34 -1.51
C LEU A 96 10.72 -5.15 -0.93
N GLN A 97 10.64 -4.69 0.32
CA GLN A 97 9.39 -4.58 1.06
C GLN A 97 9.35 -3.29 1.86
N CYS A 98 8.18 -2.66 1.94
CA CYS A 98 7.93 -1.51 2.80
C CYS A 98 6.43 -1.42 3.14
N SER A 99 6.04 -0.45 3.95
CA SER A 99 4.64 -0.06 4.13
C SER A 99 4.43 1.40 3.80
N ILE A 100 3.19 1.77 3.49
CA ILE A 100 2.79 3.15 3.24
C ILE A 100 1.43 3.40 3.94
N PRO A 101 1.29 4.50 4.69
CA PRO A 101 -0.01 4.91 5.18
C PRO A 101 -0.84 5.49 4.03
N PHE A 102 -2.15 5.32 4.10
CA PHE A 102 -3.08 5.96 3.17
C PHE A 102 -4.29 6.53 3.92
N SER A 103 -4.93 7.53 3.30
CA SER A 103 -6.18 8.12 3.73
C SER A 103 -7.23 7.95 2.63
N LEU A 104 -8.36 7.34 2.96
CA LEU A 104 -9.51 7.18 2.09
C LEU A 104 -10.61 8.13 2.56
N GLU A 105 -11.03 9.03 1.67
CA GLU A 105 -12.12 9.95 1.92
C GLU A 105 -13.39 9.42 1.27
N MET A 106 -14.44 9.35 2.08
CA MET A 106 -15.79 9.04 1.64
C MET A 106 -16.70 10.19 2.05
N GLU A 107 -17.66 10.55 1.22
CA GLU A 107 -18.63 11.57 1.57
C GLU A 107 -20.06 11.15 1.26
N ASP A 108 -20.97 11.59 2.12
CA ASP A 108 -22.40 11.66 1.84
C ASP A 108 -22.83 13.15 1.88
N GLU A 109 -24.14 13.41 1.85
CA GLU A 109 -24.70 14.77 1.91
C GLU A 109 -24.39 15.51 3.22
N LYS A 110 -24.16 14.79 4.33
CA LYS A 110 -24.10 15.34 5.69
C LYS A 110 -22.68 15.40 6.25
N LYS A 111 -21.79 14.51 5.81
CA LYS A 111 -20.47 14.34 6.40
C LYS A 111 -19.44 13.82 5.41
N ILE A 112 -18.18 14.03 5.78
CA ILE A 112 -17.00 13.40 5.20
C ILE A 112 -16.46 12.42 6.25
N VAL A 113 -16.25 11.18 5.85
CA VAL A 113 -15.60 10.15 6.64
C VAL A 113 -14.21 9.93 6.07
N ILE A 114 -13.19 10.12 6.91
CA ILE A 114 -11.78 9.91 6.56
C ILE A 114 -11.31 8.66 7.28
N ILE A 115 -10.96 7.63 6.51
CA ILE A 115 -10.34 6.39 7.02
C ILE A 115 -8.85 6.49 6.79
N ASN A 116 -8.05 6.38 7.85
CA ASN A 116 -6.60 6.23 7.71
C ASN A 116 -6.24 4.77 8.00
N ALA A 117 -5.36 4.19 7.20
CA ALA A 117 -4.87 2.84 7.41
C ALA A 117 -3.51 2.67 6.71
N GLY A 118 -2.99 1.45 6.74
CA GLY A 118 -1.76 1.07 6.08
C GLY A 118 -1.95 0.00 5.02
N ILE A 119 -1.01 -0.04 4.08
CA ILE A 119 -0.79 -1.15 3.16
C ILE A 119 0.70 -1.46 3.11
N ALA A 120 1.05 -2.73 2.86
CA ALA A 120 2.42 -3.13 2.57
C ALA A 120 2.62 -3.26 1.06
N LEU A 121 3.85 -3.03 0.62
CA LEU A 121 4.29 -3.15 -0.75
C LEU A 121 5.44 -4.13 -0.85
N VAL A 122 5.45 -4.92 -1.92
CA VAL A 122 6.47 -5.93 -2.22
C VAL A 122 6.91 -5.78 -3.66
N SER A 123 8.22 -5.83 -3.91
CA SER A 123 8.80 -5.88 -5.24
C SER A 123 9.69 -7.12 -5.38
N PHE A 124 9.50 -7.83 -6.49
CA PHE A 124 10.23 -9.06 -6.83
C PHE A 124 11.32 -8.82 -7.89
N ASP A 125 11.40 -7.60 -8.43
CA ASP A 125 12.24 -7.23 -9.58
C ASP A 125 13.16 -6.05 -9.26
N LYS A 126 13.67 -6.00 -8.03
CA LYS A 126 14.59 -4.96 -7.54
C LYS A 126 14.00 -3.54 -7.59
N GLY A 127 12.69 -3.40 -7.41
CA GLY A 127 12.01 -2.12 -7.27
C GLY A 127 11.48 -1.53 -8.57
N GLU A 128 11.46 -2.28 -9.67
CA GLU A 128 10.90 -1.83 -10.95
C GLU A 128 9.38 -1.86 -10.93
N SER A 129 8.78 -2.92 -10.35
CA SER A 129 7.35 -3.05 -10.09
C SER A 129 7.05 -3.28 -8.61
N TRP A 130 5.89 -2.81 -8.16
CA TRP A 130 5.47 -2.88 -6.76
C TRP A 130 4.04 -3.39 -6.66
N PHE A 131 3.88 -4.43 -5.84
CA PHE A 131 2.61 -5.08 -5.56
C PHE A 131 2.15 -4.75 -4.15
N PHE A 132 0.84 -4.63 -3.98
CA PHE A 132 0.17 -4.10 -2.81
C PHE A 132 -0.48 -5.25 -2.04
N THR A 133 -0.35 -5.22 -0.72
CA THR A 133 -1.08 -6.10 0.17
C THR A 133 -1.61 -5.33 1.37
N PHE A 134 -2.76 -5.77 1.89
CA PHE A 134 -3.40 -5.15 3.04
C PHE A 134 -3.46 -6.12 4.20
N LYS A 135 -3.71 -5.57 5.38
CA LYS A 135 -3.85 -6.33 6.61
C LYS A 135 -5.09 -7.24 6.54
N ILE A 136 -4.88 -8.54 6.61
CA ILE A 136 -5.88 -9.62 6.61
C ILE A 136 -6.40 -9.88 8.03
N GLU A 137 -5.49 -9.96 9.01
CA GLU A 137 -5.79 -10.33 10.39
C GLU A 137 -5.59 -9.16 11.34
N LYS A 138 -6.16 -9.19 12.55
CA LYS A 138 -5.90 -8.11 13.54
C LYS A 138 -4.44 -8.11 14.04
N ASP A 139 -3.83 -9.29 14.15
CA ASP A 139 -2.47 -9.45 14.64
C ASP A 139 -1.43 -9.17 13.55
N GLN A 140 -0.54 -8.21 13.76
CA GLN A 140 0.47 -7.81 12.76
C GLN A 140 1.40 -8.98 12.42
N LYS A 141 1.86 -9.74 13.41
CA LYS A 141 2.82 -10.84 13.19
C LYS A 141 2.22 -11.92 12.29
N LEU A 142 0.97 -12.30 12.54
CA LEU A 142 0.26 -13.26 11.69
C LEU A 142 0.11 -12.74 10.24
N ASN A 143 -0.10 -11.44 10.05
CA ASN A 143 -0.08 -10.85 8.71
C ASN A 143 1.30 -10.98 8.06
N ASN A 144 2.38 -10.71 8.79
CA ASN A 144 3.73 -10.86 8.26
C ASN A 144 3.99 -12.31 7.81
N GLU A 145 3.55 -13.30 8.60
CA GLU A 145 3.68 -14.72 8.26
C GLU A 145 2.84 -15.11 7.02
N ILE A 146 1.56 -14.73 6.97
CA ILE A 146 0.66 -15.06 5.84
C ILE A 146 1.12 -14.39 4.54
N LEU A 147 1.58 -13.13 4.63
CA LEU A 147 1.90 -12.29 3.47
C LEU A 147 3.37 -12.33 3.07
N ASP A 148 4.19 -13.17 3.71
CA ASP A 148 5.64 -13.26 3.49
C ASP A 148 6.36 -11.90 3.66
N LEU A 149 5.99 -11.14 4.69
CA LEU A 149 6.57 -9.83 4.97
C LEU A 149 7.63 -9.94 6.08
N ASN A 150 8.71 -9.19 5.93
CA ASN A 150 9.71 -8.98 6.98
C ASN A 150 9.04 -8.50 8.27
N GLU A 151 9.46 -9.02 9.42
CA GLU A 151 8.91 -8.67 10.74
C GLU A 151 8.93 -7.16 11.07
N LYS A 152 9.82 -6.39 10.44
CA LYS A 152 9.93 -4.93 10.59
C LYS A 152 8.98 -4.15 9.68
N VAL A 153 8.35 -4.79 8.69
CA VAL A 153 7.28 -4.17 7.90
C VAL A 153 6.02 -4.16 8.75
N ILE A 154 5.71 -3.00 9.30
CA ILE A 154 4.50 -2.76 10.09
C ILE A 154 3.47 -2.09 9.21
N ILE A 155 2.26 -2.67 9.12
CA ILE A 155 1.14 -2.08 8.38
C ILE A 155 0.37 -1.17 9.36
N PRO A 156 0.32 0.16 9.13
CA PRO A 156 -0.42 1.07 10.00
C PRO A 156 -1.86 0.63 10.29
N GLU A 157 -2.27 0.76 11.55
CA GLU A 157 -3.63 0.39 11.98
C GLU A 157 -4.70 1.30 11.38
N ARG A 158 -5.89 0.73 11.22
CA ARG A 158 -7.06 1.49 10.77
C ARG A 158 -7.55 2.43 11.88
N SER A 159 -7.76 3.69 11.51
CA SER A 159 -8.48 4.68 12.31
C SER A 159 -9.53 5.40 11.44
N GLN A 160 -10.49 6.04 12.09
CA GLN A 160 -11.57 6.75 11.41
C GLN A 160 -11.79 8.12 12.06
N LYS A 161 -12.01 9.12 11.22
CA LYS A 161 -12.42 10.46 11.60
C LYS A 161 -13.69 10.84 10.83
N ILE A 162 -14.64 11.49 11.51
CA ILE A 162 -15.86 12.04 10.90
C ILE A 162 -15.78 13.55 10.95
N VAL A 163 -16.06 14.21 9.83
CA VAL A 163 -16.13 15.66 9.69
C VAL A 163 -17.55 15.99 9.20
N ASN A 164 -18.33 16.69 10.01
CA ASN A 164 -19.66 17.15 9.60
C ASN A 164 -19.51 18.33 8.63
N LYS A 165 -20.37 18.38 7.61
CA LYS A 165 -20.44 19.49 6.66
C LYS A 165 -21.28 20.65 7.21
#